data_AF-Q8N0Z8-F1
#
_entry.id   AF-Q8N0Z8-F1
#
_cell.length_a   1.000
_cell.length_b   1.000
_cell.length_c   1.000
_cell.angle_alpha   90.00
_cell.angle_beta   90.00
_cell.angle_gamma   90.00
#
_symmetry.space_group_name_H-M   'P 1'
#
loop_
_entity.id
_entity.type
_entity.pdbx_description
1 polymer ?
#
loop_
_entity_poly.entity_id
_entity_poly.type
_entity_poly.pdbx_seq_one_letter_code
_entity_poly.pdbx_strand_id
1 'polypeptide(L)'
;MSSAPASGSVRARYLVYFQYVGTDFNGVAAVRGTQRAVGVQNYLEEAAERLNSVEPVRFTISSRTDAGVHALSNAAHLDVQRRSGRPPFPPEVLAEALNTHLRHPAIRVLRAFRVPSDFHARHAATSRTYLYRLATGCHRRDELPVFERNLCWTLPADCLDMVAMQEAAQHLLGTHDFSAFQSAGSPVPSPVRTLRRVSVSPGQASPLVTPEESRKLRFWNLEFESQSFLYRQVRRMTAVLVAVGLGALAPAQVKTILESQDPLGKHQTRVAPAHGLFLKSVLYGNLGAASCTLQGPQFGSHG
;
A
#
# COMPACT_ATOMS: atom_id res chain seq x y z
N MET A 1 25.93 29.98 41.16
CA MET A 1 25.95 29.90 39.68
C MET A 1 24.58 29.42 39.23
N SER A 2 23.98 30.16 38.30
CA SER A 2 22.69 29.84 37.68
C SER A 2 22.68 28.39 37.18
N SER A 3 21.71 27.59 37.65
CA SER A 3 21.46 26.27 37.09
C SER A 3 21.09 26.45 35.63
N ALA A 4 21.94 26.01 34.70
CA ALA A 4 21.55 25.88 33.31
C ALA A 4 20.21 25.11 33.27
N PRO A 5 19.21 25.56 32.48
CA PRO A 5 17.98 24.81 32.35
C PRO A 5 18.36 23.42 31.86
N ALA A 6 18.03 22.39 32.64
CA ALA A 6 18.17 21.01 32.22
C ALA A 6 17.61 20.93 30.81
N SER A 7 18.45 20.58 29.83
CA SER A 7 18.02 20.45 28.44
C SER A 7 16.91 19.40 28.43
N GLY A 8 15.68 19.89 28.49
CA GLY A 8 14.51 19.06 28.69
C GLY A 8 14.46 18.06 27.55
N SER A 9 14.15 16.80 27.85
CA SER A 9 13.93 15.81 26.81
C SER A 9 12.91 16.36 25.81
N VAL A 10 13.34 16.57 24.57
CA VAL A 10 12.49 17.13 23.53
C VAL A 10 11.75 15.98 22.84
N ARG A 11 10.41 16.08 22.80
CA ARG A 11 9.58 15.20 21.97
C ARG A 11 9.88 15.48 20.51
N ALA A 12 10.30 14.45 19.78
CA ALA A 12 10.55 14.53 18.34
C ALA A 12 9.53 13.70 17.57
N ARG A 13 9.00 14.27 16.49
CA ARG A 13 8.17 13.55 15.54
C ARG A 13 9.04 12.92 14.46
N TYR A 14 8.73 11.68 14.15
CA TYR A 14 9.38 10.94 13.08
C TYR A 14 8.36 10.50 12.04
N LEU A 15 8.80 10.43 10.79
CA LEU A 15 8.16 9.71 9.71
C LEU A 15 8.96 8.43 9.48
N VAL A 16 8.31 7.27 9.54
CA VAL A 16 8.91 5.99 9.19
C VAL A 16 8.26 5.42 7.94
N TYR A 17 9.08 4.77 7.13
CA TYR A 17 8.63 3.93 6.04
C TYR A 17 8.81 2.47 6.41
N PHE A 18 7.84 1.63 6.07
CA PHE A 18 7.86 0.22 6.41
C PHE A 18 7.17 -0.61 5.32
N GLN A 19 7.58 -1.85 5.19
CA GLN A 19 7.02 -2.83 4.28
C GLN A 19 6.43 -4.00 5.07
N TYR A 20 5.49 -4.71 4.46
CA TYR A 20 4.97 -5.94 5.03
C TYR A 20 4.29 -6.85 4.01
N VAL A 21 4.31 -8.15 4.31
CA VAL A 21 3.48 -9.16 3.63
C VAL A 21 2.14 -9.24 4.36
N GLY A 22 1.06 -8.80 3.70
CA GLY A 22 -0.27 -8.62 4.29
C GLY A 22 -1.07 -9.89 4.60
N THR A 23 -0.65 -11.04 4.10
CA THR A 23 -1.44 -12.29 4.02
C THR A 23 -2.16 -12.64 5.33
N ASP A 24 -1.44 -12.58 6.45
CA ASP A 24 -1.92 -13.05 7.75
C ASP A 24 -2.42 -11.91 8.67
N PHE A 25 -2.49 -10.67 8.14
CA PHE A 25 -2.92 -9.51 8.91
C PHE A 25 -4.36 -9.10 8.61
N ASN A 26 -5.05 -8.57 9.62
CA ASN A 26 -6.35 -7.90 9.46
C ASN A 26 -6.21 -6.45 8.92
N GLY A 27 -5.29 -6.26 7.97
CA GLY A 27 -4.89 -4.98 7.43
C GLY A 27 -3.83 -4.29 8.29
N VAL A 28 -3.48 -3.06 7.92
CA VAL A 28 -2.43 -2.32 8.63
C VAL A 28 -2.90 -1.69 9.94
N ALA A 29 -4.18 -1.33 10.06
CA ALA A 29 -4.70 -0.59 11.20
C ALA A 29 -4.71 -1.45 12.47
N ALA A 30 -4.42 -0.84 13.62
CA ALA A 30 -4.47 -1.55 14.90
C ALA A 30 -5.88 -2.08 15.18
N VAL A 31 -5.94 -3.33 15.61
CA VAL A 31 -7.17 -3.97 16.10
C VAL A 31 -7.19 -3.88 17.62
N ARG A 32 -8.35 -3.60 18.21
CA ARG A 32 -8.58 -3.56 19.66
C ARG A 32 -9.49 -4.71 20.07
N GLY A 33 -9.22 -5.35 21.21
CA GLY A 33 -9.99 -6.48 21.74
C GLY A 33 -9.49 -7.86 21.30
N THR A 34 -10.26 -8.90 21.60
CA THR A 34 -9.88 -10.33 21.45
C THR A 34 -10.09 -10.86 20.03
N GLN A 35 -9.72 -10.10 18.99
CA GLN A 35 -9.84 -10.59 17.62
C GLN A 35 -8.72 -11.60 17.28
N ARG A 36 -9.03 -12.58 16.41
CA ARG A 36 -8.10 -13.63 15.97
C ARG A 36 -6.89 -13.11 15.18
N ALA A 37 -7.05 -12.02 14.44
CA ALA A 37 -6.01 -11.47 13.57
C ALA A 37 -5.68 -10.03 13.97
N VAL A 38 -4.40 -9.78 14.20
CA VAL A 38 -3.83 -8.49 14.60
C VAL A 38 -3.48 -7.66 13.36
N GLY A 39 -3.42 -6.33 13.53
CA GLY A 39 -2.97 -5.42 12.49
C GLY A 39 -1.46 -5.21 12.52
N VAL A 40 -0.87 -4.82 11.39
CA VAL A 40 0.57 -4.49 11.31
C VAL A 40 0.96 -3.41 12.31
N GLN A 41 0.09 -2.41 12.53
CA GLN A 41 0.30 -1.35 13.51
C GLN A 41 0.48 -1.88 14.95
N ASN A 42 -0.20 -2.96 15.34
CA ASN A 42 -0.06 -3.52 16.68
C ASN A 42 1.39 -3.97 16.93
N TYR A 43 2.04 -4.63 15.95
CA TYR A 43 3.43 -5.04 16.06
C TYR A 43 4.42 -3.87 16.01
N LEU A 44 4.12 -2.83 15.22
CA LEU A 44 4.94 -1.61 15.20
C LEU A 44 4.91 -0.90 16.56
N GLU A 45 3.74 -0.83 17.20
CA GLU A 45 3.57 -0.24 18.53
C GLU A 45 4.24 -1.11 19.61
N GLU A 46 4.10 -2.44 19.58
CA GLU A 46 4.82 -3.36 20.48
C GLU A 46 6.35 -3.19 20.37
N ALA A 47 6.89 -3.08 19.15
CA ALA A 47 8.31 -2.81 18.95
C ALA A 47 8.72 -1.44 19.51
N ALA A 48 7.87 -0.43 19.37
CA ALA A 48 8.14 0.93 19.82
C ALA A 48 8.06 1.11 21.34
N GLU A 49 7.37 0.23 22.08
CA GLU A 49 7.40 0.20 23.55
C GLU A 49 8.84 0.07 24.07
N ARG A 50 9.68 -0.69 23.36
CA ARG A 50 11.09 -0.93 23.70
C ARG A 50 12.00 0.28 23.51
N LEU A 51 11.51 1.35 22.87
CA LEU A 51 12.22 2.63 22.79
C LEU A 51 12.24 3.37 24.13
N ASN A 52 11.48 2.91 25.13
CA ASN A 52 11.41 3.49 26.47
C ASN A 52 11.13 5.00 26.46
N SER A 53 10.18 5.41 25.62
CA SER A 53 9.68 6.78 25.56
C SER A 53 9.03 7.20 26.89
N VAL A 54 8.93 8.51 27.13
CA VAL A 54 8.21 9.08 28.28
C VAL A 54 6.72 8.74 28.18
N GLU A 55 6.12 8.96 27.01
CA GLU A 55 4.74 8.58 26.69
C GLU A 55 4.72 7.33 25.78
N PRO A 56 3.66 6.50 25.85
CA PRO A 56 3.47 5.39 24.91
C PRO A 56 3.48 5.86 23.46
N VAL A 57 4.32 5.22 22.65
CA VAL A 57 4.51 5.58 21.24
C VAL A 57 3.34 5.04 20.41
N ARG A 58 2.64 5.93 19.71
CA ARG A 58 1.53 5.58 18.82
C ARG A 58 1.90 5.86 17.37
N PHE A 59 1.42 5.00 16.49
CA PHE A 59 1.62 5.16 15.06
C PHE A 59 0.36 5.71 14.40
N THR A 60 0.54 6.74 13.58
CA THR A 60 -0.52 7.20 12.67
C THR A 60 -0.14 6.81 11.25
N ILE A 61 -0.78 5.75 10.75
CA ILE A 61 -0.53 5.19 9.42
C ILE A 61 -1.03 6.14 8.31
N SER A 62 -0.22 6.33 7.27
CA SER A 62 -0.55 7.14 6.10
C SER A 62 -1.68 6.55 5.27
N SER A 63 -1.64 5.25 5.00
CA SER A 63 -2.54 4.55 4.07
C SER A 63 -3.04 3.29 4.73
N ARG A 64 -4.34 3.25 5.03
CA ARG A 64 -4.99 2.04 5.54
C ARG A 64 -5.13 1.04 4.39
N THR A 65 -4.73 -0.20 4.64
CA THR A 65 -4.87 -1.32 3.72
C THR A 65 -5.87 -2.33 4.29
N ASP A 66 -6.55 -3.06 3.41
CA ASP A 66 -7.48 -4.11 3.79
C ASP A 66 -6.73 -5.33 4.34
N ALA A 67 -7.45 -6.23 5.01
CA ALA A 67 -6.95 -7.56 5.35
C ALA A 67 -6.38 -8.28 4.11
N GLY A 68 -5.19 -8.85 4.24
CA GLY A 68 -4.49 -9.55 3.16
C GLY A 68 -3.75 -8.68 2.15
N VAL A 69 -3.84 -7.34 2.21
CA VAL A 69 -3.14 -6.43 1.26
C VAL A 69 -1.71 -6.18 1.72
N HIS A 70 -0.74 -6.22 0.81
CA HIS A 70 0.68 -6.03 1.10
C HIS A 70 1.10 -4.55 1.03
N ALA A 71 2.30 -4.23 1.50
CA ALA A 71 2.94 -2.96 1.19
C ALA A 71 4.44 -3.14 0.93
N LEU A 72 4.90 -2.58 -0.20
CA LEU A 72 6.33 -2.43 -0.49
C LEU A 72 6.91 -1.21 0.25
N SER A 73 6.09 -0.18 0.46
CA SER A 73 6.49 1.01 1.22
C SER A 73 5.25 1.78 1.67
N ASN A 74 4.74 1.43 2.85
CA ASN A 74 3.80 2.27 3.60
C ASN A 74 4.58 3.26 4.47
N ALA A 75 3.88 4.25 5.00
CA ALA A 75 4.46 5.25 5.88
C ALA A 75 3.58 5.50 7.12
N ALA A 76 4.19 5.93 8.21
CA ALA A 76 3.51 6.34 9.44
C ALA A 76 4.31 7.40 10.17
N HIS A 77 3.63 8.27 10.92
CA HIS A 77 4.32 9.13 11.88
C HIS A 77 4.11 8.64 13.31
N LEU A 78 5.10 8.93 14.15
CA LEU A 78 5.13 8.61 15.57
C LEU A 78 5.92 9.68 16.32
N ASP A 79 5.62 9.87 17.59
CA ASP A 79 6.34 10.79 18.46
C ASP A 79 7.12 10.01 19.51
N VAL A 80 8.38 10.41 19.74
CA VAL A 80 9.26 9.79 20.72
C VAL A 80 9.89 10.87 21.58
N GLN A 81 9.81 10.69 22.90
CA GLN A 81 10.49 11.54 23.88
C GLN A 81 11.32 10.65 24.78
N ARG A 82 12.65 10.76 24.72
CA ARG A 82 13.53 9.83 25.46
C ARG A 82 13.63 10.23 26.94
N ARG A 83 13.70 9.26 27.85
CA ARG A 83 13.85 9.55 29.29
C ARG A 83 15.20 10.19 29.63
N SER A 84 15.28 10.78 30.82
CA SER A 84 16.52 11.31 31.41
C SER A 84 17.24 12.38 30.57
N GLY A 85 16.48 13.26 29.90
CA GLY A 85 17.05 14.37 29.11
C GLY A 85 17.84 13.94 27.87
N ARG A 86 17.75 12.67 27.47
CA ARG A 86 18.50 12.18 26.30
C ARG A 86 18.02 12.86 25.01
N PRO A 87 18.92 13.22 24.09
CA PRO A 87 18.56 13.87 22.84
C PRO A 87 17.76 12.91 21.94
N PRO A 88 16.88 13.42 21.05
CA PRO A 88 16.15 12.59 20.09
C PRO A 88 17.06 11.60 19.36
N PHE A 89 16.54 10.40 19.05
CA PHE A 89 17.27 9.42 18.26
C PHE A 89 17.66 10.00 16.88
N PRO A 90 18.87 9.73 16.39
CA PRO A 90 19.14 9.81 14.96
C PRO A 90 18.15 8.89 14.20
N PRO A 91 17.59 9.32 13.05
CA PRO A 91 16.56 8.55 12.36
C PRO A 91 16.97 7.10 12.02
N GLU A 92 18.20 6.87 11.61
CA GLU A 92 18.77 5.55 11.34
C GLU A 92 18.77 4.64 12.58
N VAL A 93 19.14 5.19 13.75
CA VAL A 93 19.11 4.47 15.04
C VAL A 93 17.67 4.14 15.44
N LEU A 94 16.70 5.03 15.18
CA LEU A 94 15.29 4.74 15.42
C LEU A 94 14.82 3.57 14.54
N ALA A 95 15.14 3.58 13.25
CA ALA A 95 14.74 2.52 12.32
C ALA A 95 15.37 1.17 12.70
N GLU A 96 16.64 1.16 13.08
CA GLU A 96 17.34 -0.03 13.57
C GLU A 96 16.71 -0.56 14.86
N ALA A 97 16.47 0.31 15.85
CA ALA A 97 15.85 -0.09 17.11
C ALA A 97 14.44 -0.68 16.91
N LEU A 98 13.62 -0.09 16.02
CA LEU A 98 12.31 -0.66 15.67
C LEU A 98 12.46 -2.05 15.04
N ASN A 99 13.39 -2.25 14.10
CA ASN A 99 13.64 -3.57 13.49
C ASN A 99 14.15 -4.60 14.50
N THR A 100 15.02 -4.21 15.43
CA THR A 100 15.52 -5.09 16.50
C THR A 100 14.40 -5.60 17.41
N HIS A 101 13.34 -4.82 17.59
CA HIS A 101 12.22 -5.16 18.47
C HIS A 101 10.97 -5.67 17.75
N LEU A 102 10.90 -5.56 16.43
CA LEU A 102 9.82 -6.13 15.62
C LEU A 102 9.89 -7.66 15.65
N ARG A 103 8.86 -8.28 16.23
CA ARG A 103 8.80 -9.75 16.42
C ARG A 103 8.22 -10.50 15.22
N HIS A 104 7.48 -9.83 14.35
CA HIS A 104 6.83 -10.49 13.22
C HIS A 104 7.72 -10.43 11.97
N PRO A 105 8.12 -11.57 11.40
CA PRO A 105 9.11 -11.61 10.29
C PRO A 105 8.59 -10.99 9.00
N ALA A 106 7.27 -10.86 8.85
CA ALA A 106 6.64 -10.24 7.69
C ALA A 106 6.62 -8.70 7.72
N ILE A 107 7.21 -8.02 8.72
CA ILE A 107 7.20 -6.56 8.84
C ILE A 107 8.65 -6.06 8.94
N ARG A 108 8.98 -5.00 8.21
CA ARG A 108 10.28 -4.34 8.30
C ARG A 108 10.17 -2.83 8.16
N VAL A 109 10.81 -2.09 9.07
CA VAL A 109 11.04 -0.64 8.92
C VAL A 109 12.19 -0.43 7.94
N LEU A 110 11.93 0.34 6.89
CA LEU A 110 12.90 0.62 5.82
C LEU A 110 13.84 1.77 6.16
N ARG A 111 13.28 2.84 6.73
CA ARG A 111 13.98 4.10 7.05
C ARG A 111 13.09 4.98 7.92
N ALA A 112 13.71 5.97 8.55
CA ALA A 112 13.02 7.01 9.30
C ALA A 112 13.56 8.40 8.96
N PHE A 113 12.78 9.42 9.27
CA PHE A 113 13.14 10.84 9.16
C PHE A 113 12.61 11.60 10.37
N ARG A 114 13.32 12.62 10.83
CA ARG A 114 12.72 13.65 11.69
C ARG A 114 11.88 14.57 10.83
N VAL A 115 10.71 14.95 11.33
CA VAL A 115 9.76 15.84 10.63
C VAL A 115 9.23 16.89 11.60
N PRO A 116 8.66 18.00 11.10
CA PRO A 116 7.98 18.98 11.95
C PRO A 116 6.96 18.36 12.89
N SER A 117 6.74 18.97 14.06
CA SER A 117 5.82 18.46 15.09
C SER A 117 4.35 18.44 14.66
N ASP A 118 3.98 19.22 13.66
CA ASP A 118 2.65 19.29 13.06
C ASP A 118 2.47 18.34 11.85
N PHE A 119 3.54 17.69 11.40
CA PHE A 119 3.48 16.76 10.26
C PHE A 119 2.48 15.62 10.50
N HIS A 120 1.62 15.34 9.52
CA HIS A 120 0.66 14.25 9.61
C HIS A 120 0.74 13.31 8.40
N ALA A 121 1.29 12.10 8.61
CA ALA A 121 1.52 11.09 7.55
C ALA A 121 0.33 10.83 6.61
N ARG A 122 -0.91 10.90 7.09
CA ARG A 122 -2.09 10.76 6.21
C ARG A 122 -2.35 12.00 5.34
N HIS A 123 -2.29 13.19 5.92
CA HIS A 123 -2.78 14.43 5.29
C HIS A 123 -1.70 15.12 4.47
N ALA A 124 -0.44 15.01 4.87
CA ALA A 124 0.71 15.55 4.15
C ALA A 124 1.11 14.71 2.92
N ALA A 125 0.62 13.47 2.80
CA ALA A 125 0.94 12.60 1.67
C ALA A 125 0.38 13.20 0.37
N THR A 126 1.27 13.47 -0.57
CA THR A 126 0.96 14.07 -1.86
C THR A 126 0.63 13.02 -2.90
N SER A 127 1.14 11.79 -2.77
CA SER A 127 0.84 10.68 -3.68
C SER A 127 0.90 9.33 -2.97
N ARG A 128 0.05 8.42 -3.43
CA ARG A 128 0.00 7.01 -3.06
C ARG A 128 -0.10 6.21 -4.35
N THR A 129 0.81 5.26 -4.54
CA THR A 129 0.78 4.36 -5.69
C THR A 129 0.45 2.96 -5.21
N TYR A 130 -0.58 2.36 -5.80
CA TYR A 130 -0.87 0.94 -5.64
C TYR A 130 -0.46 0.17 -6.89
N LEU A 131 0.07 -1.04 -6.69
CA LEU A 131 0.34 -2.01 -7.73
C LEU A 131 -0.56 -3.23 -7.49
N TYR A 132 -1.28 -3.66 -8.50
CA TYR A 132 -2.02 -4.91 -8.51
C TYR A 132 -1.37 -5.86 -9.53
N ARG A 133 -1.07 -7.09 -9.11
CA ARG A 133 -0.51 -8.15 -9.96
C ARG A 133 -1.57 -9.18 -10.33
N LEU A 134 -1.65 -9.51 -11.61
CA LEU A 134 -2.51 -10.57 -12.15
C LEU A 134 -1.64 -11.67 -12.77
N ALA A 135 -2.17 -12.89 -12.82
CA ALA A 135 -1.58 -14.01 -13.55
C ALA A 135 -2.62 -14.70 -14.43
N THR A 136 -2.25 -15.01 -15.68
CA THR A 136 -3.00 -15.81 -16.64
C THR A 136 -2.16 -17.01 -17.11
N GLY A 137 -2.77 -17.96 -17.83
CA GLY A 137 -2.13 -19.21 -18.24
C GLY A 137 -2.19 -20.30 -17.17
N CYS A 138 -2.90 -20.08 -16.07
CA CYS A 138 -3.24 -21.12 -15.09
C CYS A 138 -4.70 -20.94 -14.69
N HIS A 139 -5.49 -22.01 -14.76
CA HIS A 139 -6.94 -21.89 -14.56
C HIS A 139 -7.33 -21.95 -13.07
N ARG A 140 -6.41 -22.46 -12.24
CA ARG A 140 -6.60 -22.60 -10.81
C ARG A 140 -5.41 -22.04 -10.04
N ARG A 141 -5.69 -21.53 -8.84
CA ARG A 141 -4.66 -20.94 -7.98
C ARG A 141 -3.59 -21.95 -7.53
N ASP A 142 -3.94 -23.22 -7.38
CA ASP A 142 -3.01 -24.28 -7.00
C ASP A 142 -1.99 -24.63 -8.10
N GLU A 143 -2.26 -24.28 -9.36
CA GLU A 143 -1.32 -24.36 -10.47
C GLU A 143 -0.25 -23.26 -10.44
N LEU A 144 -0.42 -22.19 -9.65
CA LEU A 144 0.63 -21.18 -9.51
C LEU A 144 1.83 -21.73 -8.72
N PRO A 145 3.06 -21.30 -9.09
CA PRO A 145 4.26 -21.52 -8.30
C PRO A 145 4.03 -21.05 -6.85
N VAL A 146 4.50 -21.83 -5.88
CA VAL A 146 4.22 -21.58 -4.45
C VAL A 146 4.59 -20.14 -4.03
N PHE A 147 5.68 -19.61 -4.60
CA PHE A 147 6.16 -18.25 -4.33
C PHE A 147 5.29 -17.13 -4.91
N GLU A 148 4.41 -17.40 -5.87
CA GLU A 148 3.51 -16.41 -6.50
C GLU A 148 2.08 -16.45 -5.93
N ARG A 149 1.68 -17.53 -5.23
CA ARG A 149 0.29 -17.80 -4.78
C ARG A 149 -0.34 -16.69 -3.93
N ASN A 150 0.48 -15.91 -3.22
CA ASN A 150 0.06 -14.80 -2.38
C ASN A 150 0.54 -13.45 -2.91
N LEU A 151 1.00 -13.37 -4.16
CA LEU A 151 1.55 -12.15 -4.75
C LEU A 151 0.79 -11.69 -6.00
N CYS A 152 -0.18 -12.47 -6.50
CA CYS A 152 -0.97 -12.13 -7.68
C CYS A 152 -2.35 -12.79 -7.64
N TRP A 153 -3.30 -12.23 -8.39
CA TRP A 153 -4.60 -12.85 -8.63
C TRP A 153 -4.57 -13.70 -9.90
N THR A 154 -4.74 -15.02 -9.74
CA THR A 154 -4.94 -15.96 -10.85
C THR A 154 -6.30 -15.75 -11.51
N LEU A 155 -6.29 -15.62 -12.84
CA LEU A 155 -7.50 -15.50 -13.65
C LEU A 155 -7.66 -16.74 -14.54
N PRO A 156 -8.88 -17.26 -14.71
CA PRO A 156 -9.15 -18.46 -15.51
C PRO A 156 -9.16 -18.15 -17.02
N ALA A 157 -8.05 -17.63 -17.53
CA ALA A 157 -7.84 -17.27 -18.94
C ALA A 157 -6.37 -17.42 -19.31
N ASP A 158 -6.07 -17.57 -20.60
CA ASP A 158 -4.69 -17.64 -21.12
C ASP A 158 -4.08 -16.24 -21.30
N CYS A 159 -4.90 -15.28 -21.70
CA CYS A 159 -4.51 -13.89 -21.90
C CYS A 159 -5.63 -12.92 -21.46
N LEU A 160 -5.28 -11.63 -21.39
CA LEU A 160 -6.22 -10.54 -21.24
C LEU A 160 -6.11 -9.63 -22.46
N ASP A 161 -7.23 -9.05 -22.88
CA ASP A 161 -7.23 -7.95 -23.84
C ASP A 161 -6.67 -6.68 -23.16
N MET A 162 -5.35 -6.54 -23.23
CA MET A 162 -4.64 -5.42 -22.62
C MET A 162 -5.02 -4.08 -23.27
N VAL A 163 -5.30 -4.05 -24.58
CA VAL A 163 -5.66 -2.81 -25.28
C VAL A 163 -7.01 -2.32 -24.79
N ALA A 164 -8.00 -3.22 -24.71
CA ALA A 164 -9.30 -2.90 -24.14
C ALA A 164 -9.20 -2.45 -22.67
N MET A 165 -8.35 -3.11 -21.86
CA MET A 165 -8.10 -2.69 -20.47
C MET A 165 -7.45 -1.30 -20.38
N GLN A 166 -6.52 -0.98 -21.27
CA GLN A 166 -5.85 0.33 -21.32
C GLN A 166 -6.84 1.43 -21.71
N GLU A 167 -7.67 1.19 -22.71
CA GLU A 167 -8.76 2.08 -23.13
C GLU A 167 -9.74 2.32 -21.97
N ALA A 168 -10.22 1.24 -21.35
CA ALA A 168 -11.12 1.30 -20.22
C ALA A 168 -10.55 2.07 -19.02
N ALA A 169 -9.24 1.89 -18.76
CA ALA A 169 -8.55 2.58 -17.68
C ALA A 169 -8.51 4.11 -17.90
N GLN A 170 -8.46 4.60 -19.15
CA GLN A 170 -8.46 6.04 -19.42
C GLN A 170 -9.71 6.74 -18.88
N HIS A 171 -10.87 6.07 -18.86
CA HIS A 171 -12.10 6.63 -18.30
C HIS A 171 -12.01 6.91 -16.79
N LEU A 172 -11.08 6.27 -16.07
CA LEU A 172 -10.88 6.46 -14.64
C LEU A 172 -9.92 7.61 -14.31
N LEU A 173 -9.14 8.11 -15.29
CA LEU A 173 -8.21 9.21 -15.08
C LEU A 173 -8.93 10.54 -14.84
N GLY A 174 -8.36 11.38 -13.97
CA GLY A 174 -8.91 12.69 -13.65
C GLY A 174 -9.74 12.69 -12.36
N THR A 175 -10.54 13.74 -12.20
CA THR A 175 -11.34 13.98 -11.00
C THR A 175 -12.77 13.51 -11.21
N HIS A 176 -13.20 12.53 -10.42
CA HIS A 176 -14.52 11.92 -10.55
C HIS A 176 -15.14 11.64 -9.19
N ASP A 177 -16.45 11.50 -9.16
CA ASP A 177 -17.15 10.81 -8.08
C ASP A 177 -16.91 9.30 -8.21
N PHE A 178 -16.17 8.71 -7.27
CA PHE A 178 -15.85 7.28 -7.28
C PHE A 178 -16.81 6.44 -6.43
N SER A 179 -18.05 6.88 -6.22
CA SER A 179 -19.06 6.13 -5.45
C SER A 179 -19.29 4.73 -6.02
N ALA A 180 -19.26 4.55 -7.34
CA ALA A 180 -19.35 3.23 -7.98
C ALA A 180 -18.19 2.28 -7.62
N PHE A 181 -17.08 2.83 -7.13
CA PHE A 181 -15.87 2.08 -6.77
C PHE A 181 -15.58 2.12 -5.26
N GLN A 182 -16.50 2.54 -4.39
CA GLN A 182 -16.32 2.40 -2.95
C GLN A 182 -17.14 1.25 -2.37
N SER A 183 -16.82 0.84 -1.15
CA SER A 183 -17.73 -0.06 -0.43
C SER A 183 -18.99 0.69 0.02
N ALA A 184 -20.15 0.07 -0.15
CA ALA A 184 -21.42 0.60 0.32
C ALA A 184 -21.36 0.93 1.83
N GLY A 185 -21.99 2.03 2.23
CA GLY A 185 -22.01 2.50 3.61
C GLY A 185 -20.69 3.11 4.11
N SER A 186 -19.75 3.45 3.22
CA SER A 186 -18.52 4.14 3.62
C SER A 186 -18.84 5.50 4.26
N PRO A 187 -18.31 5.84 5.44
CA PRO A 187 -18.62 7.09 6.15
C PRO A 187 -17.80 8.28 5.61
N VAL A 188 -17.19 8.17 4.42
CA VAL A 188 -16.28 9.18 3.91
C VAL A 188 -17.08 10.41 3.45
N PRO A 189 -16.71 11.65 3.85
CA PRO A 189 -17.49 12.85 3.55
C PRO A 189 -17.69 13.17 2.07
N SER A 190 -16.72 12.76 1.23
CA SER A 190 -16.79 12.95 -0.21
C SER A 190 -16.17 11.75 -0.93
N PRO A 191 -16.87 11.16 -1.91
CA PRO A 191 -16.35 10.11 -2.79
C PRO A 191 -15.50 10.68 -3.93
N VAL A 192 -15.35 12.00 -4.05
CA VAL A 192 -14.61 12.63 -5.15
C VAL A 192 -13.12 12.44 -4.98
N ARG A 193 -12.44 11.85 -5.97
CA ARG A 193 -10.98 11.65 -5.97
C ARG A 193 -10.40 12.05 -7.32
N THR A 194 -9.10 12.35 -7.34
CA THR A 194 -8.35 12.59 -8.57
C THR A 194 -7.37 11.45 -8.79
N LEU A 195 -7.60 10.61 -9.79
CA LEU A 195 -6.65 9.60 -10.21
C LEU A 195 -5.66 10.25 -11.18
N ARG A 196 -4.38 10.35 -10.77
CA ARG A 196 -3.33 11.05 -11.52
C ARG A 196 -2.66 10.16 -12.55
N ARG A 197 -2.56 8.86 -12.25
CA ARG A 197 -1.99 7.86 -13.14
C ARG A 197 -2.77 6.56 -13.02
N VAL A 198 -2.95 5.93 -14.17
CA VAL A 198 -3.38 4.54 -14.29
C VAL A 198 -2.54 3.91 -15.39
N SER A 199 -2.08 2.69 -15.18
CA SER A 199 -1.41 1.94 -16.24
C SER A 199 -1.75 0.47 -16.14
N VAL A 200 -1.96 -0.14 -17.31
CA VAL A 200 -2.07 -1.59 -17.48
C VAL A 200 -0.92 -2.00 -18.38
N SER A 201 -0.06 -2.91 -17.92
CA SER A 201 1.12 -3.34 -18.66
C SER A 201 1.42 -4.82 -18.44
N PRO A 202 2.23 -5.44 -19.30
CA PRO A 202 2.81 -6.74 -18.99
C PRO A 202 3.60 -6.66 -17.68
N GLY A 203 3.51 -7.73 -16.88
CA GLY A 203 4.29 -7.94 -15.67
C GLY A 203 5.42 -8.94 -15.90
N GLN A 204 6.41 -8.91 -15.02
CA GLN A 204 7.52 -9.87 -15.03
C GLN A 204 7.25 -10.99 -14.02
N ALA A 205 7.57 -12.22 -14.41
CA ALA A 205 7.67 -13.34 -13.48
C ALA A 205 8.78 -13.07 -12.44
N SER A 206 8.63 -13.56 -11.21
CA SER A 206 9.74 -13.52 -10.26
C SER A 206 10.84 -14.52 -10.67
N PRO A 207 12.10 -14.32 -10.24
CA PRO A 207 13.18 -15.27 -10.53
C PRO A 207 12.96 -16.67 -9.93
N LEU A 208 11.90 -16.86 -9.12
CA LEU A 208 11.51 -18.14 -8.53
C LEU A 208 10.51 -18.92 -9.39
N VAL A 209 10.03 -18.34 -10.50
CA VAL A 209 9.23 -19.03 -11.51
C VAL A 209 10.19 -19.72 -12.47
N THR A 210 10.04 -21.03 -12.65
CA THR A 210 10.94 -21.80 -13.51
C THR A 210 10.79 -21.40 -14.98
N PRO A 211 11.80 -21.65 -15.83
CA PRO A 211 11.66 -21.46 -17.27
C PRO A 211 10.47 -22.22 -17.86
N GLU A 212 10.20 -23.44 -17.38
CA GLU A 212 9.06 -24.26 -17.80
C GLU A 212 7.72 -23.60 -17.46
N GLU A 213 7.56 -23.13 -16.23
CA GLU A 213 6.36 -22.41 -15.77
C GLU A 213 6.19 -21.09 -16.53
N SER A 214 7.28 -20.37 -16.80
CA SER A 214 7.30 -19.09 -17.50
C SER A 214 6.85 -19.18 -18.96
N ARG A 215 6.92 -20.36 -19.60
CA ARG A 215 6.39 -20.56 -20.97
C ARG A 215 4.87 -20.51 -21.01
N LYS A 216 4.20 -20.90 -19.91
CA LYS A 216 2.74 -20.96 -19.81
C LYS A 216 2.17 -19.68 -19.16
N LEU A 217 2.82 -19.22 -18.09
CA LEU A 217 2.32 -18.12 -17.28
C LEU A 217 2.59 -16.77 -17.93
N ARG A 218 1.58 -15.89 -17.84
CA ARG A 218 1.75 -14.46 -18.15
C ARG A 218 1.34 -13.64 -16.94
N PHE A 219 2.10 -12.58 -16.67
CA PHE A 219 1.83 -11.66 -15.59
C PHE A 219 1.40 -10.30 -16.14
N TRP A 220 0.58 -9.60 -15.36
CA TRP A 220 0.10 -8.26 -15.71
C TRP A 220 0.14 -7.37 -14.49
N ASN A 221 0.47 -6.10 -14.70
CA ASN A 221 0.54 -5.08 -13.66
C ASN A 221 -0.50 -4.00 -13.93
N LEU A 222 -1.29 -3.67 -12.90
CA LEU A 222 -2.13 -2.49 -12.88
C LEU A 222 -1.59 -1.54 -11.81
N GLU A 223 -1.20 -0.34 -12.20
CA GLU A 223 -0.80 0.70 -11.25
C GLU A 223 -1.81 1.83 -11.20
N PHE A 224 -2.07 2.31 -10.00
CA PHE A 224 -3.00 3.40 -9.72
C PHE A 224 -2.32 4.41 -8.80
N GLU A 225 -2.29 5.67 -9.22
CA GLU A 225 -1.71 6.76 -8.45
C GLU A 225 -2.76 7.83 -8.16
N SER A 226 -2.95 8.15 -6.88
CA SER A 226 -3.78 9.27 -6.44
C SER A 226 -3.19 9.86 -5.18
N GLN A 227 -3.61 11.08 -4.84
CA GLN A 227 -3.37 11.60 -3.50
C GLN A 227 -4.02 10.70 -2.46
N SER A 228 -5.24 10.20 -2.67
CA SER A 228 -5.90 9.30 -1.71
C SER A 228 -6.92 8.39 -2.38
N PHE A 229 -7.25 7.28 -1.73
CA PHE A 229 -8.22 6.31 -2.25
C PHE A 229 -9.36 6.09 -1.25
N LEU A 230 -10.53 5.71 -1.76
CA LEU A 230 -11.68 5.23 -0.97
C LEU A 230 -11.45 3.78 -0.52
N TYR A 231 -12.24 3.35 0.46
CA TYR A 231 -12.15 1.99 0.98
C TYR A 231 -12.48 0.96 -0.11
N ARG A 232 -11.50 0.10 -0.41
CA ARG A 232 -11.50 -0.91 -1.50
C ARG A 232 -11.51 -0.35 -2.94
N GLN A 233 -11.25 0.94 -3.15
CA GLN A 233 -11.33 1.57 -4.48
C GLN A 233 -10.50 0.86 -5.54
N VAL A 234 -9.20 0.68 -5.26
CA VAL A 234 -8.28 0.04 -6.21
C VAL A 234 -8.74 -1.37 -6.56
N ARG A 235 -9.18 -2.16 -5.58
CA ARG A 235 -9.62 -3.55 -5.79
C ARG A 235 -10.91 -3.63 -6.61
N ARG A 236 -11.82 -2.67 -6.48
CA ARG A 236 -13.05 -2.60 -7.31
C ARG A 236 -12.73 -2.16 -8.73
N MET A 237 -11.89 -1.13 -8.90
CA MET A 237 -11.40 -0.71 -10.22
C MET A 237 -10.68 -1.85 -10.94
N THR A 238 -9.79 -2.58 -10.26
CA THR A 238 -9.14 -3.79 -10.79
C THR A 238 -10.16 -4.84 -11.23
N ALA A 239 -11.19 -5.13 -10.43
CA ALA A 239 -12.19 -6.13 -10.81
C ALA A 239 -12.97 -5.75 -12.08
N VAL A 240 -13.27 -4.46 -12.27
CA VAL A 240 -13.93 -3.94 -13.48
C VAL A 240 -12.98 -4.01 -14.69
N LEU A 241 -11.73 -3.58 -14.54
CA LEU A 241 -10.74 -3.68 -15.63
C LEU A 241 -10.45 -5.13 -16.02
N VAL A 242 -10.40 -6.05 -15.06
CA VAL A 242 -10.29 -7.49 -15.36
C VAL A 242 -11.51 -8.00 -16.11
N ALA A 243 -12.72 -7.55 -15.78
CA ALA A 243 -13.91 -7.92 -16.55
C ALA A 243 -13.84 -7.43 -18.01
N VAL A 244 -13.22 -6.27 -18.26
CA VAL A 244 -12.92 -5.81 -19.63
C VAL A 244 -11.88 -6.70 -20.31
N GLY A 245 -10.76 -6.99 -19.64
CA GLY A 245 -9.72 -7.86 -20.19
C GLY A 245 -10.18 -9.29 -20.50
N LEU A 246 -11.22 -9.76 -19.82
CA LEU A 246 -11.88 -11.05 -20.07
C LEU A 246 -13.03 -10.96 -21.11
N GLY A 247 -13.28 -9.79 -21.70
CA GLY A 247 -14.36 -9.57 -22.67
C GLY A 247 -15.78 -9.55 -22.08
N ALA A 248 -15.93 -9.56 -20.76
CA ALA A 248 -17.23 -9.51 -20.08
C ALA A 248 -17.81 -8.09 -19.98
N LEU A 249 -16.99 -7.07 -20.23
CA LEU A 249 -17.38 -5.66 -20.35
C LEU A 249 -16.68 -5.03 -21.54
N ALA A 250 -17.37 -4.18 -22.28
CA ALA A 250 -16.74 -3.28 -23.25
C ALA A 250 -16.05 -2.11 -22.51
N PRO A 251 -14.95 -1.55 -23.05
CA PRO A 251 -14.24 -0.43 -22.44
C PRO A 251 -15.15 0.75 -22.08
N ALA A 252 -16.03 1.15 -23.00
CA ALA A 252 -16.97 2.26 -22.81
C ALA A 252 -17.93 2.06 -21.61
N GLN A 253 -18.23 0.82 -21.23
CA GLN A 253 -19.10 0.55 -20.07
C GLN A 253 -18.44 0.93 -18.74
N VAL A 254 -17.10 1.05 -18.69
CA VAL A 254 -16.41 1.54 -17.48
C VAL A 254 -16.76 2.99 -17.19
N LYS A 255 -16.93 3.82 -18.24
CA LYS A 255 -17.44 5.19 -18.09
C LYS A 255 -18.85 5.19 -17.55
N THR A 256 -19.75 4.36 -18.09
CA THR A 256 -21.13 4.22 -17.59
C THR A 256 -21.17 3.76 -16.13
N ILE A 257 -20.30 2.84 -15.73
CA ILE A 257 -20.17 2.39 -14.34
C ILE A 257 -19.72 3.54 -13.43
N LEU A 258 -18.72 4.32 -13.85
CA LEU A 258 -18.23 5.46 -13.08
C LEU A 258 -19.32 6.52 -12.90
N GLU A 259 -20.01 6.88 -13.99
CA GLU A 259 -21.07 7.88 -14.02
C GLU A 259 -22.34 7.44 -13.29
N SER A 260 -22.55 6.13 -13.10
CA SER A 260 -23.71 5.63 -12.35
C SER A 260 -23.65 5.97 -10.87
N GLN A 261 -22.44 6.24 -10.33
CA GLN A 261 -22.20 6.54 -8.91
C GLN A 261 -22.76 5.48 -7.95
N ASP A 262 -23.06 4.28 -8.44
CA ASP A 262 -23.76 3.22 -7.71
C ASP A 262 -22.79 2.13 -7.24
N PRO A 263 -22.49 2.02 -5.93
CA PRO A 263 -21.62 0.97 -5.40
C PRO A 263 -22.24 -0.44 -5.43
N LEU A 264 -23.54 -0.57 -5.69
CA LEU A 264 -24.30 -1.83 -5.62
C LEU A 264 -24.56 -2.48 -6.98
N GLY A 265 -24.13 -1.86 -8.08
CA GLY A 265 -24.29 -2.44 -9.41
C GLY A 265 -23.57 -3.80 -9.57
N LYS A 266 -24.02 -4.57 -10.57
CA LYS A 266 -23.58 -5.96 -10.82
C LYS A 266 -22.07 -6.15 -10.85
N HIS A 267 -21.33 -5.23 -11.47
CA HIS A 267 -19.87 -5.30 -11.56
C HIS A 267 -19.20 -4.59 -10.38
N GLN A 268 -19.85 -3.55 -9.85
CA GLN A 268 -19.40 -2.72 -8.75
C GLN A 268 -19.31 -3.50 -7.44
N THR A 269 -20.20 -4.49 -7.23
CA THR A 269 -20.16 -5.40 -6.07
C THR A 269 -18.93 -6.31 -6.03
N ARG A 270 -18.30 -6.61 -7.18
CA ARG A 270 -17.11 -7.46 -7.25
C ARG A 270 -15.89 -6.72 -6.67
N VAL A 271 -15.06 -7.45 -5.93
CA VAL A 271 -13.84 -6.92 -5.33
C VAL A 271 -12.69 -7.87 -5.65
N ALA A 272 -11.66 -7.38 -6.33
CA ALA A 272 -10.47 -8.18 -6.62
C ALA A 272 -9.84 -8.71 -5.30
N PRO A 273 -9.24 -9.90 -5.26
CA PRO A 273 -8.61 -10.45 -4.05
C PRO A 273 -7.54 -9.53 -3.45
N ALA A 274 -7.32 -9.61 -2.13
CA ALA A 274 -6.40 -8.72 -1.43
C ALA A 274 -4.91 -9.02 -1.73
N HIS A 275 -4.57 -10.29 -1.87
CA HIS A 275 -3.19 -10.78 -2.02
C HIS A 275 -2.53 -10.39 -3.36
N GLY A 276 -3.29 -9.89 -4.34
CA GLY A 276 -2.72 -9.31 -5.56
C GLY A 276 -2.30 -7.85 -5.41
N LEU A 277 -2.69 -7.17 -4.33
CA LEU A 277 -2.54 -5.73 -4.15
C LEU A 277 -1.40 -5.37 -3.20
N PHE A 278 -0.60 -4.40 -3.64
CA PHE A 278 0.52 -3.82 -2.90
C PHE A 278 0.35 -2.31 -2.84
N LEU A 279 0.44 -1.73 -1.64
CA LEU A 279 0.81 -0.32 -1.53
C LEU A 279 2.29 -0.19 -1.90
N LYS A 280 2.55 0.32 -3.11
CA LYS A 280 3.88 0.41 -3.70
C LYS A 280 4.69 1.56 -3.08
N SER A 281 4.08 2.73 -2.93
CA SER A 281 4.76 3.91 -2.39
C SER A 281 3.81 4.94 -1.79
N VAL A 282 4.36 5.76 -0.90
CA VAL A 282 3.75 6.97 -0.35
C VAL A 282 4.76 8.12 -0.47
N LEU A 283 4.36 9.20 -1.12
CA LEU A 283 5.19 10.38 -1.33
C LEU A 283 4.65 11.57 -0.52
N TYR A 284 5.56 12.44 -0.09
CA TYR A 284 5.28 13.67 0.64
C TYR A 284 5.95 14.83 -0.09
N GLY A 285 5.31 16.00 -0.11
CA GLY A 285 5.92 17.23 -0.61
C GLY A 285 6.80 17.89 0.45
N ASN A 286 7.85 18.61 0.02
CA ASN A 286 8.64 19.55 0.82
C ASN A 286 9.23 19.03 2.16
N LEU A 287 9.36 17.71 2.34
CA LEU A 287 10.24 17.15 3.36
C LEU A 287 11.67 17.19 2.82
N GLY A 288 12.33 18.34 2.93
CA GLY A 288 13.59 18.66 2.23
C GLY A 288 14.58 17.49 2.12
N ALA A 289 15.07 17.24 0.90
CA ALA A 289 16.12 16.33 0.40
C ALA A 289 16.26 14.89 0.97
N ALA A 290 15.71 14.55 2.13
CA ALA A 290 15.84 13.25 2.75
C ALA A 290 14.75 12.27 2.24
N SER A 291 13.63 12.75 1.69
CA SER A 291 12.59 11.90 1.09
C SER A 291 12.93 11.49 -0.35
N CYS A 292 14.09 10.87 -0.60
CA CYS A 292 14.41 10.38 -1.94
C CYS A 292 13.77 8.99 -2.16
N THR A 293 13.06 8.84 -3.29
CA THR A 293 12.42 7.63 -3.82
C THR A 293 13.24 6.35 -3.65
N LEU A 294 12.57 5.19 -3.60
CA LEU A 294 13.22 3.93 -3.99
C LEU A 294 13.58 4.07 -5.48
N GLN A 295 14.79 4.51 -5.80
CA GLN A 295 15.34 4.22 -7.12
C GLN A 295 15.46 2.70 -7.19
N GLY A 296 14.76 2.09 -8.15
CA GLY A 296 14.83 0.65 -8.39
C GLY A 296 16.28 0.20 -8.64
N PRO A 297 16.59 -1.10 -8.49
CA PRO A 297 17.93 -1.60 -8.75
C PRO A 297 18.35 -1.26 -10.18
N GLN A 298 19.44 -0.50 -10.32
CA GLN A 298 20.14 -0.34 -11.60
C GLN A 298 20.74 -1.70 -11.94
N PHE A 299 20.13 -2.41 -12.89
CA PHE A 299 20.79 -3.54 -13.54
C PHE A 299 21.92 -2.96 -14.39
N GLY A 300 23.14 -3.07 -13.89
CA GLY A 300 24.35 -2.78 -14.65
C GLY A 300 24.41 -3.72 -15.85
N SER A 301 24.33 -3.16 -17.05
CA SER A 301 24.72 -3.83 -18.27
C SER A 301 26.24 -4.00 -18.26
N HIS A 302 26.72 -5.17 -17.83
CA HIS A 302 28.03 -5.64 -18.26
C HIS A 302 27.82 -6.38 -19.58
N GLY A 303 28.29 -5.75 -20.66
CA GLY A 303 28.54 -6.41 -21.94
C GLY A 303 29.75 -7.34 -21.86
#